data_AF-A0A372EV69-F1
#
_entry.id   AF-A0A372EV69-F1
#
_cell.length_a   1.000
_cell.length_b   1.000
_cell.length_c   1.000
_cell.angle_alpha   90.00
_cell.angle_beta   90.00
_cell.angle_gamma   90.00
#
_symmetry.space_group_name_H-M   'P 1'
#
loop_
_entity.id
_entity.type
_entity.pdbx_description
1 polymer ?
#
loop_
_entity_poly.entity_id
_entity_poly.type
_entity_poly.pdbx_seq_one_letter_code
_entity_poly.pdbx_strand_id
1 'polypeptide(L)' 'MDRLGNLQLLSAPENLEKGTIPFGSWITSRSDAEKERHMISQKLDLWTAAQLSEFVQDRERLIRQRLSERAMRQVAE' A
#
# COMPACT_ATOMS: atom_id res chain seq x y z
N MET A 1 14.74 -1.84 -5.64
CA MET A 1 13.53 -2.41 -4.97
C MET A 1 12.37 -2.17 -5.92
N ASP A 2 12.38 -2.87 -7.06
CA ASP A 2 11.54 -2.53 -8.22
C ASP A 2 10.42 -3.56 -8.30
N ARG A 3 9.49 -3.43 -7.37
CA ARG A 3 8.39 -4.37 -7.14
C ARG A 3 7.07 -3.63 -7.25
N LEU A 4 6.04 -4.30 -7.78
CA LEU A 4 4.70 -3.70 -7.90
C LEU A 4 4.18 -3.23 -6.54
N GLY A 5 4.41 -4.02 -5.49
CA GLY A 5 4.04 -3.65 -4.11
C GLY A 5 4.72 -2.38 -3.59
N ASN A 6 5.79 -1.89 -4.23
CA ASN A 6 6.49 -0.66 -3.87
C ASN A 6 6.02 0.58 -4.66
N LEU A 7 5.14 0.39 -5.65
CA LEU A 7 4.61 1.47 -6.48
C LEU A 7 3.26 1.97 -5.95
N GLN A 8 3.10 3.29 -5.88
CA GLN A 8 1.85 3.93 -5.49
C GLN A 8 1.49 5.03 -6.49
N LEU A 9 0.21 5.10 -6.84
CA LEU A 9 -0.35 6.26 -7.52
C LEU A 9 -0.77 7.26 -6.46
N LEU A 10 -0.09 8.41 -6.43
CA LEU A 10 -0.29 9.47 -5.45
C LEU A 10 -0.62 10.77 -6.18
N SER A 11 -1.48 11.58 -5.58
CA SER A 11 -1.59 12.99 -5.94
C SER A 11 -0.29 13.72 -5.62
N ALA A 12 -0.06 14.89 -6.24
CA ALA A 12 1.14 15.67 -5.98
C ALA A 12 1.34 16.01 -4.48
N PRO A 13 0.28 16.41 -3.72
CA PRO A 13 0.41 16.63 -2.28
C PRO A 13 0.79 15.37 -1.50
N GLU A 14 0.17 14.22 -1.78
CA GLU A 14 0.51 12.95 -1.10
C GLU A 14 1.96 12.53 -1.37
N ASN A 15 2.45 12.73 -2.60
CA ASN A 15 3.81 12.41 -2.96
C ASN A 15 4.83 13.32 -2.26
N LEU A 16 4.53 14.61 -2.16
CA LEU A 16 5.35 15.57 -1.42
C LEU A 16 5.43 15.18 0.06
N GLU A 17 4.29 14.94 0.70
CA GLU A 17 4.23 14.55 2.12
C GLU A 17 4.99 13.25 2.39
N LYS A 18 4.82 12.24 1.54
CA LYS A 18 5.53 10.95 1.68
C LYS A 18 7.05 11.10 1.59
N GLY A 19 7.54 12.10 0.87
CA GLY A 19 8.97 12.38 0.74
C GLY A 19 9.57 13.16 1.91
N THR A 20 8.75 13.81 2.75
CA THR A 20 9.23 14.74 3.79
C THR A 20 9.27 14.13 5.19
N ILE A 21 8.59 13.01 5.43
CA ILE A 21 8.57 12.35 6.75
C ILE A 21 9.04 10.89 6.69
N PRO A 22 9.61 10.34 7.78
CA PRO A 22 10.04 8.94 7.83
C PRO A 22 8.88 7.96 7.58
N PHE A 23 9.18 6.81 6.97
CA PHE A 23 8.18 5.79 6.61
C PHE A 23 7.23 5.43 7.77
N GLY A 24 7.76 5.18 8.97
CA GLY A 24 6.95 4.84 10.14
C GLY A 24 5.97 5.94 10.57
N SER A 25 6.37 7.22 10.44
CA SER A 25 5.51 8.37 10.71
C SER A 25 4.47 8.58 9.59
N TRP A 26 4.88 8.35 8.34
CA TRP A 26 3.98 8.43 7.19
C TRP A 26 2.88 7.37 7.24
N ILE A 27 3.24 6.11 7.48
CA ILE A 27 2.28 5.00 7.43
C ILE A 27 1.26 5.06 8.57
N THR A 28 1.68 5.51 9.76
CA THR A 28 0.80 5.66 10.94
C THR A 28 -0.17 6.84 10.83
N SER A 29 0.17 7.87 10.06
CA SER A 29 -0.69 9.06 9.88
C SER A 29 -1.80 8.89 8.83
N ARG A 30 -1.82 7.77 8.08
CA ARG A 30 -2.85 7.53 7.06
C ARG A 30 -4.22 7.26 7.69
N SER A 31 -5.26 7.86 7.12
CA SER A 31 -6.65 7.47 7.40
C SER A 31 -6.95 6.05 6.90
N ASP A 32 -8.02 5.45 7.40
CA ASP A 32 -8.39 4.10 6.99
C ASP A 32 -8.81 4.04 5.51
N ALA A 33 -9.43 5.11 5.00
CA ALA A 33 -9.74 5.25 3.57
C ALA A 33 -8.47 5.30 2.72
N GLU A 34 -7.41 5.98 3.18
CA GLU A 34 -6.11 5.98 2.49
C GLU A 34 -5.45 4.60 2.54
N LYS A 35 -5.51 3.91 3.69
CA LYS A 35 -4.97 2.54 3.83
C LYS A 35 -5.66 1.57 2.88
N GLU A 36 -6.99 1.63 2.79
CA GLU A 36 -7.77 0.80 1.88
C GLU A 36 -7.50 1.15 0.41
N ARG A 37 -7.54 2.44 0.06
CA ARG A 37 -7.28 2.93 -1.29
C ARG A 37 -5.93 2.45 -1.80
N HIS A 38 -4.90 2.54 -0.96
CA HIS A 38 -3.52 2.24 -1.28
C HIS A 38 -3.08 0.82 -0.96
N MET A 39 -3.99 -0.04 -0.47
CA MET A 39 -3.71 -1.43 -0.07
C MET A 39 -2.54 -1.52 0.93
N ILE A 40 -2.54 -0.63 1.92
CA ILE A 40 -1.58 -0.66 3.03
C ILE A 40 -1.90 -1.86 3.91
N SER A 41 -0.87 -2.64 4.27
CA SER A 41 -1.02 -3.76 5.19
C SER A 41 -1.54 -3.30 6.56
N GLN A 42 -2.50 -4.02 7.13
CA GLN A 42 -3.00 -3.77 8.49
C GLN A 42 -2.13 -4.44 9.58
N LYS A 43 -1.05 -5.13 9.17
CA LYS A 43 -0.08 -5.76 10.06
C LYS A 43 0.87 -4.70 10.62
N LEU A 44 0.62 -4.27 11.85
CA LEU A 44 1.33 -3.14 12.49
C LEU A 44 2.83 -3.40 12.69
N ASP A 45 3.23 -4.67 12.84
CA ASP A 45 4.62 -5.10 12.89
C ASP A 45 5.39 -4.79 11.61
N LEU A 46 4.70 -4.66 10.46
CA LEU A 46 5.31 -4.27 9.18
C LEU A 46 5.53 -2.76 9.04
N TRP A 47 5.05 -1.93 9.97
CA TRP A 47 5.07 -0.47 9.85
C TRP A 47 6.39 0.16 10.31
N THR A 48 7.50 -0.49 9.97
CA THR A 48 8.84 -0.03 10.28
C THR A 48 9.72 -0.07 9.03
N ALA A 49 10.73 0.81 8.95
CA ALA A 49 11.65 0.80 7.82
C ALA A 49 12.41 -0.54 7.69
N ALA A 50 12.67 -1.21 8.81
CA ALA A 50 13.33 -2.51 8.84
C ALA A 50 12.48 -3.63 8.23
N GLN A 51 11.15 -3.45 8.16
CA GLN A 51 10.19 -4.40 7.61
C GLN A 51 9.68 -3.97 6.23
N LEU A 52 10.36 -3.02 5.56
CA LEU A 52 9.89 -2.49 4.28
C LEU A 52 9.80 -3.57 3.19
N SER A 53 10.71 -4.54 3.19
CA SER A 53 10.68 -5.66 2.24
C SER A 53 9.42 -6.51 2.41
N GLU A 54 9.10 -6.87 3.65
CA GLU A 54 7.95 -7.67 4.05
C GLU A 54 6.65 -6.91 3.82
N PHE A 55 6.64 -5.61 4.13
CA PHE A 55 5.55 -4.69 3.82
C PHE A 55 5.24 -4.66 2.32
N VAL A 56 6.26 -4.51 1.47
CA VAL A 56 6.11 -4.50 0.01
C VAL A 56 5.54 -5.82 -0.49
N GLN A 57 5.97 -6.95 0.07
CA GLN A 57 5.45 -8.28 -0.30
C GLN A 57 3.97 -8.45 0.10
N ASP A 58 3.60 -8.07 1.33
CA ASP A 58 2.21 -8.17 1.80
C ASP A 58 1.28 -7.23 1.01
N ARG A 59 1.76 -6.02 0.70
CA ARG A 59 1.04 -5.09 -0.18
C ARG A 59 0.84 -5.65 -1.58
N GLU A 60 1.84 -6.31 -2.16
CA GLU A 60 1.71 -6.96 -3.48
C GLU A 60 0.67 -8.09 -3.46
N ARG A 61 0.59 -8.86 -2.36
CA ARG A 61 -0.47 -9.87 -2.14
C ARG A 61 -1.85 -9.22 -2.13
N LEU A 62 -2.03 -8.11 -1.41
CA LEU A 62 -3.31 -7.38 -1.35
C LEU A 62 -3.71 -6.82 -2.73
N ILE A 63 -2.75 -6.30 -3.50
CA ILE A 63 -3.00 -5.85 -4.88
C ILE A 63 -3.51 -7.00 -5.75
N ARG A 64 -2.83 -8.16 -5.72
CA ARG A 64 -3.23 -9.35 -6.48
C ARG A 64 -4.63 -9.83 -6.10
N GLN A 65 -4.94 -9.83 -4.80
CA GLN A 65 -6.26 -10.18 -4.30
C GLN A 65 -7.33 -9.26 -4.89
N ARG A 66 -7.15 -7.93 -4.80
CA ARG A 66 -8.12 -6.96 -5.32
C ARG A 66 -8.31 -7.05 -6.83
N LEU A 67 -7.24 -7.31 -7.58
CA LEU A 67 -7.32 -7.52 -9.04
C LEU A 67 -8.09 -8.81 -9.37
N SER A 68 -7.86 -9.89 -8.63
CA SER A 68 -8.58 -11.16 -8.83
C SER A 68 -10.08 -11.01 -8.52
N GLU A 69 -10.43 -10.33 -7.44
CA GLU A 69 -11.83 -10.02 -7.08
C GLU A 69 -12.53 -9.14 -8.13
N ARG A 70 -11.80 -8.26 -8.81
CA ARG A 70 -12.34 -7.44 -9.91
C ARG A 70 -12.52 -8.27 -11.17
N ALA A 71 -11.53 -9.09 -11.53
CA ALA A 71 -11.62 -9.98 -12.69
C ALA A 71 -12.78 -10.97 -12.56
N MET A 72 -12.99 -11.57 -11.38
CA MET A 72 -14.12 -12.47 -11.14
C MET A 72 -15.48 -11.78 -11.27
N ARG A 73 -15.59 -10.52 -10.81
CA ARG A 73 -16.82 -9.73 -10.99
C ARG A 73 -17.13 -9.46 -12.46
N GLN A 74 -16.12 -9.13 -13.26
CA GLN A 74 -16.29 -8.90 -14.70
C GLN A 74 -16.68 -10.15 -15.50
N VAL A 75 -16.44 -11.35 -14.97
CA VAL A 75 -16.88 -12.62 -15.59
C VAL A 75 -18.30 -13.00 -15.18
N ALA A 76 -18.79 -12.45 -14.06
CA ALA A 76 -20.13 -12.72 -13.55
C ALA A 76 -21.21 -11.77 -14.09
N GLU A 77 -20.82 -10.73 -14.83
CA GLU A 77 -21.66 -9.77 -15.57
C GLU A 77 -21.73 -10.14 -17.05
#